data_AF-A0AAN1XZI3-F1
#
_entry.id   AF-A0AAN1XZI3-F1
#
_cell.length_a   1.000
_cell.length_b   1.000
_cell.length_c   1.000
_cell.angle_alpha   90.00
_cell.angle_beta   90.00
_cell.angle_gamma   90.00
#
_symmetry.space_group_name_H-M   'P 1'
#
loop_
_entity.id
_entity.type
_entity.pdbx_description
1 polymer ?
#
loop_
_entity_poly.entity_id
_entity_poly.type
_entity_poly.pdbx_seq_one_letter_code
_entity_poly.pdbx_strand_id
1 'polypeptide(L)' 'MERAIDRSEIFCADEMFLSGSAAGVQWIESVDHRSIGNGTQGPVAKALIDLYGKVTRAELPKYSDWLLKTYASRTVRA' A
#
# COMPACT_ATOMS: atom_id res chain seq x y z
N MET A 1 -5.91 11.64 -9.14
CA MET A 1 -5.81 13.09 -9.44
C MET A 1 -4.58 13.59 -8.72
N GLU A 2 -3.65 14.22 -9.43
CA GLU A 2 -2.44 14.80 -8.84
C GLU A 2 -2.62 16.31 -8.79
N ARG A 3 -2.37 16.92 -7.63
CA ARG A 3 -2.50 18.37 -7.42
C ARG A 3 -1.71 18.80 -6.18
N ALA A 4 -1.54 20.11 -6.01
CA ALA A 4 -1.13 20.66 -4.73
C ALA A 4 -2.19 20.36 -3.65
N ILE A 5 -1.71 20.02 -2.45
CA ILE A 5 -2.54 19.75 -1.28
C ILE A 5 -2.09 20.71 -0.17
N ASP A 6 -3.03 21.48 0.36
CA ASP A 6 -2.78 22.32 1.52
C ASP A 6 -2.76 21.48 2.81
N ARG A 7 -1.98 21.93 3.80
CA ARG A 7 -1.90 21.24 5.10
C ARG A 7 -3.25 21.14 5.79
N SER A 8 -4.14 22.12 5.63
CA SER A 8 -5.46 22.08 6.25
C SER A 8 -6.34 20.94 5.73
N GLU A 9 -6.17 20.53 4.47
CA GLU A 9 -6.95 19.47 3.83
C GLU A 9 -6.67 18.09 4.43
N ILE A 10 -5.44 17.87 4.91
CA ILE A 10 -5.01 16.64 5.61
C ILE A 10 -5.98 16.32 6.75
N PHE A 11 -6.39 17.33 7.52
CA PHE A 11 -7.26 17.15 8.68
C PHE A 11 -8.73 16.97 8.34
N CYS A 12 -9.11 17.13 7.07
CA CYS A 12 -10.46 16.88 6.56
C CYS A 12 -10.56 15.57 5.77
N ALA A 13 -9.45 14.83 5.62
CA ALA A 13 -9.45 13.56 4.91
C ALA A 13 -10.16 12.46 5.72
N ASP A 14 -10.95 11.63 5.04
CA ASP A 14 -11.56 10.43 5.63
C ASP A 14 -10.53 9.33 5.91
N GLU A 15 -9.48 9.25 5.09
CA GLU A 15 -8.36 8.32 5.26
C GLU A 15 -7.07 8.85 4.64
N MET A 16 -5.93 8.42 5.18
CA MET A 16 -4.60 8.72 4.66
C MET A 16 -3.69 7.51 4.77
N PHE A 17 -2.72 7.42 3.86
CA PHE A 17 -1.71 6.38 3.86
C PHE A 17 -0.41 6.89 3.25
N LEU A 18 0.70 6.28 3.66
CA LEU A 18 2.00 6.43 3.02
C LEU A 18 2.29 5.21 2.15
N SER A 19 3.11 5.42 1.13
CA SER A 19 3.66 4.34 0.33
C SER A 19 5.15 4.55 0.10
N GLY A 20 5.91 3.46 0.03
CA GLY A 20 7.34 3.48 -0.28
C GLY A 20 7.93 2.07 -0.24
N SER A 21 9.04 1.85 -0.95
CA SER A 21 9.60 0.50 -1.14
C SER A 21 9.88 -0.25 0.16
N ALA A 22 10.35 0.45 1.20
CA ALA A 22 10.62 -0.14 2.51
C ALA A 22 9.35 -0.30 3.37
N ALA A 23 8.47 0.70 3.33
CA ALA A 23 7.27 0.74 4.17
C ALA A 23 6.13 -0.13 3.62
N GLY A 24 6.15 -0.43 2.32
CA GLY A 24 4.99 -0.93 1.59
C GLY A 24 3.92 0.16 1.51
N VAL A 25 2.68 -0.21 1.84
CA VAL A 25 1.56 0.72 2.05
C VAL A 25 1.21 0.70 3.53
N GLN A 26 1.09 1.87 4.17
CA GLN A 26 0.77 1.98 5.59
C GLN A 26 -0.29 3.05 5.81
N TRP A 27 -1.36 2.72 6.54
CA TRP A 27 -2.40 3.68 6.89
C TRP A 27 -1.90 4.61 8.00
N ILE A 28 -2.46 5.83 8.05
CA ILE A 28 -2.13 6.84 9.06
C ILE A 28 -3.33 7.01 10.00
N GLU A 29 -3.10 6.79 11.30
CA GLU A 29 -4.12 6.99 12.34
C GLU A 29 -4.35 8.46 12.68
N SER A 30 -3.26 9.22 12.82
CA SER A 30 -3.31 10.62 13.20
C SER A 30 -2.13 11.41 12.66
N VAL A 31 -2.33 12.72 12.49
CA VAL A 31 -1.29 13.72 12.15
C VAL A 31 -1.42 14.85 13.15
N ASP A 32 -0.29 15.31 13.71
CA ASP A 32 -0.26 16.39 14.71
C ASP A 32 -1.26 16.19 15.87
N HIS A 33 -1.34 14.95 16.39
CA HIS A 33 -2.27 14.57 17.47
C HIS A 33 -3.76 14.67 17.11
N ARG A 34 -4.11 14.80 15.83
CA ARG A 34 -5.48 14.80 15.33
C ARG A 34 -5.74 13.54 14.52
N SER A 35 -6.75 12.77 14.91
CA SER A 35 -7.17 11.59 14.15
C SER A 35 -7.57 11.97 12.74
N ILE A 36 -7.15 11.16 11.77
CA ILE A 36 -7.62 11.24 10.39
C ILE A 36 -8.91 10.41 10.29
N GLY A 37 -9.95 10.98 9.68
CA GLY A 37 -11.29 10.38 9.67
C GLY A 37 -11.77 10.01 11.08
N ASN A 38 -12.03 8.71 11.30
CA ASN A 38 -12.46 8.16 12.58
C ASN A 38 -11.30 7.56 13.42
N GLY A 39 -10.04 7.77 13.03
CA GLY A 39 -8.88 7.20 13.72
C GLY A 39 -8.73 5.68 13.54
N THR A 40 -9.33 5.10 12.49
CA THR A 40 -9.21 3.67 12.18
C THR A 40 -8.77 3.46 10.75
N GLN A 41 -8.33 2.24 10.44
CA GLN A 41 -7.94 1.89 9.08
C GLN A 41 -9.13 1.99 8.11
N GLY A 42 -9.05 2.93 7.18
CA GLY A 42 -10.05 3.14 6.13
C GLY A 42 -10.11 2.02 5.08
N PRO A 43 -11.25 1.91 4.35
CA PRO A 43 -11.47 0.83 3.39
C PRO A 43 -10.54 0.89 2.17
N VAL A 44 -10.13 2.07 1.69
CA VAL A 44 -9.20 2.18 0.55
C VAL A 44 -7.79 1.83 1.00
N ALA A 45 -7.36 2.35 2.15
CA ALA A 45 -6.05 1.99 2.71
C ALA A 45 -5.94 0.47 2.91
N LYS A 46 -6.98 -0.18 3.46
CA LYS A 46 -7.03 -1.64 3.60
C LYS A 46 -6.94 -2.36 2.24
N ALA A 47 -7.74 -1.95 1.27
CA ALA A 47 -7.72 -2.57 -0.06
C ALA A 47 -6.34 -2.45 -0.74
N LEU A 48 -5.67 -1.30 -0.59
CA LEU A 48 -4.33 -1.08 -1.13
C LEU A 48 -3.26 -1.91 -0.41
N ILE A 49 -3.34 -2.02 0.92
CA ILE A 49 -2.43 -2.86 1.72
C ILE A 49 -2.55 -4.33 1.29
N ASP A 50 -3.78 -4.84 1.20
CA ASP A 50 -4.06 -6.22 0.80
C ASP A 50 -3.60 -6.49 -0.64
N LEU A 51 -3.89 -5.56 -1.56
CA LEU A 51 -3.48 -5.67 -2.95
C LEU A 51 -1.96 -5.67 -3.08
N TYR A 52 -1.28 -4.70 -2.46
CA TYR A 52 0.18 -4.60 -2.50
C TYR A 52 0.86 -5.86 -1.96
N GLY A 53 0.36 -6.40 -0.84
CA GLY A 53 0.85 -7.65 -0.26
C GLY A 53 0.74 -8.83 -1.22
N LYS A 54 -0.40 -8.99 -1.88
CA LYS A 54 -0.62 -10.06 -2.87
C LYS A 54 0.24 -9.89 -4.12
N VAL A 55 0.38 -8.66 -4.62
CA VAL A 55 1.20 -8.36 -5.80
C VAL A 55 2.66 -8.68 -5.55
N THR A 56 3.23 -8.18 -4.45
CA THR A 56 4.66 -8.38 -4.11
C THR A 56 5.03 -9.84 -3.85
N ARG A 57 4.06 -10.68 -3.48
CA ARG A 57 4.22 -12.13 -3.26
C ARG A 57 3.94 -13.01 -4.48
N ALA A 58 3.71 -12.41 -5.65
CA ALA A 58 3.35 -13.12 -6.88
C ALA A 58 2.03 -13.90 -6.81
N GLU A 59 1.08 -13.50 -5.94
CA GLU A 59 -0.20 -14.19 -5.77
C GLU A 59 -1.25 -13.75 -6.82
N LEU A 60 -0.95 -12.69 -7.59
CA LEU A 60 -1.84 -12.13 -8.61
C LEU A 60 -1.17 -12.17 -9.99
N PRO A 61 -1.55 -13.12 -10.87
CA PRO A 61 -0.95 -13.27 -12.19
C PRO A 61 -0.97 -12.00 -13.05
N LYS A 62 -1.99 -11.15 -12.86
CA LYS A 62 -2.16 -9.86 -13.54
C LYS A 62 -0.93 -8.94 -13.43
N TYR A 63 -0.16 -9.04 -12.35
CA TYR A 63 0.98 -8.16 -12.09
C TYR A 63 2.33 -8.88 -12.22
N SER A 64 2.36 -10.05 -12.87
CA SER A 64 3.58 -10.88 -12.98
C SER A 64 4.73 -10.14 -13.67
N ASP A 65 4.40 -9.23 -14.60
CA ASP A 65 5.40 -8.45 -15.36
C ASP A 65 6.17 -7.46 -14.48
N TRP A 66 5.71 -7.19 -13.25
CA TRP A 66 6.41 -6.32 -12.30
C TRP A 66 7.44 -7.08 -11.46
N LEU A 67 7.45 -8.42 -11.51
CA LEU A 67 8.24 -9.27 -10.62
C LEU A 67 9.37 -9.94 -11.38
N LEU A 68 10.61 -9.72 -10.94
CA LEU A 68 11.76 -10.43 -11.46
C LEU A 68 12.06 -11.67 -10.61
N LYS A 69 11.89 -12.86 -11.20
CA LYS A 69 12.28 -14.12 -10.56
C LYS A 69 13.80 -14.25 -10.55
N THR A 70 14.41 -14.27 -9.37
CA THR A 70 15.87 -14.35 -9.21
C THR A 70 16.41 -15.78 -9.26
N TYR A 71 15.61 -16.77 -8.85
CA TYR A 71 15.98 -18.18 -8.93
C TYR A 71 15.32 -18.84 -10.15
N ALA A 72 16.12 -19.50 -10.98
CA ALA A 72 15.61 -20.41 -11.99
C ALA A 72 14.95 -21.60 -11.26
N SER A 73 13.77 -22.03 -11.72
CA SER A 73 13.14 -23.26 -11.25
C SER A 73 14.06 -24.43 -11.57
N ARG A 74 14.88 -24.84 -10.60
CA ARG A 74 15.74 -26.01 -10.75
C ARG A 74 14.83 -27.23 -10.74
N THR A 75 14.58 -27.81 -11.90
CA THR A 75 13.98 -29.14 -11.99
C THR A 75 14.97 -30.11 -11.35
N VAL A 76 14.71 -30.50 -10.11
CA VAL A 76 15.42 -31.62 -9.48
C VAL A 76 14.93 -32.87 -10.19
N ARG A 77 15.74 -33.39 -11.13
CA ARG A 77 15.53 -34.74 -11.66
C ARG A 77 15.92 -35.72 -10.55
N ALA A 78 14.96 -36.54 -10.14
CA ALA A 78 15.19 -37.71 -9.29
C ALA A 78 15.97 -38.79 -10.04
#